data_AF-A0A142VV83-F1
#
_entry.id   AF-A0A142VV83-F1
#
_cell.length_a   1.000
_cell.length_b   1.000
_cell.length_c   1.000
_cell.angle_alpha   90.00
_cell.angle_beta   90.00
_cell.angle_gamma   90.00
#
_symmetry.space_group_name_H-M   'P 1'
#
loop_
_entity.id
_entity.type
_entity.pdbx_description
1 polymer ?
#
loop_
_entity_poly.entity_id
_entity_poly.type
_entity_poly.pdbx_seq_one_letter_code
_entity_poly.pdbx_strand_id
1 'polypeptide(L)'
;MITLVIGSALSVLAGIAIGVIVTIDPLTPELRNRTLVQPSDVALALACGGAGVLAFSRGASLSLVGVMVAVALVPPLTAAGIYTGAGYPAAGANALFLFTVNLVCVNVAGILTFLFQGLPPKSWRMTASIILVWLLILTLLMSMMAGTIFLDIGSWDSLIGNIAPAE
;
A
#
# COMPACT_ATOMS: atom_id res chain seq x y z
N MET A 1 20.70 3.38 -2.39
CA MET A 1 20.12 2.83 -1.15
C MET A 1 19.99 3.86 -0.04
N ILE A 2 21.04 4.62 0.29
CA ILE A 2 21.00 5.68 1.32
C ILE A 2 19.85 6.69 1.12
N THR A 3 19.62 7.17 -0.11
CA THR A 3 18.54 8.13 -0.40
C THR A 3 17.14 7.58 -0.15
N LEU A 4 16.89 6.29 -0.45
CA LEU A 4 15.61 5.64 -0.19
C LEU A 4 15.35 5.55 1.31
N VAL A 5 16.36 5.13 2.09
CA VAL A 5 16.26 4.99 3.55
C VAL A 5 16.06 6.35 4.21
N ILE A 6 16.80 7.38 3.77
CA ILE A 6 16.62 8.74 4.28
C ILE A 6 15.24 9.28 3.91
N GLY A 7 14.78 9.08 2.67
CA GLY A 7 13.48 9.54 2.21
C GLY A 7 12.32 8.88 2.96
N SER A 8 12.37 7.56 3.15
CA SER A 8 11.36 6.83 3.92
C SER A 8 11.38 7.23 5.40
N ALA A 9 12.57 7.34 6.01
CA ALA A 9 12.70 7.79 7.39
C ALA A 9 12.18 9.22 7.57
N LEU A 10 12.52 10.14 6.66
CA LEU A 10 12.04 11.52 6.72
C LEU A 10 10.52 11.60 6.57
N SER A 11 9.93 10.79 5.69
CA SER A 11 8.47 10.69 5.51
C SER A 11 7.76 10.26 6.79
N VAL A 12 8.29 9.23 7.46
CA VAL A 12 7.75 8.72 8.73
C VAL A 12 7.94 9.74 9.85
N LEU A 13 9.13 10.33 9.98
CA LEU A 13 9.43 11.33 11.00
C LEU A 13 8.58 12.59 10.85
N ALA A 14 8.40 13.07 9.61
CA ALA A 14 7.50 14.18 9.32
C ALA A 14 6.06 13.84 9.69
N GLY A 15 5.61 12.63 9.36
CA GLY A 15 4.31 12.12 9.78
C GLY A 15 4.14 12.11 11.31
N ILE A 16 5.12 11.56 12.04
CA ILE A 16 5.11 11.51 13.51
C ILE A 16 5.07 12.92 14.09
N ALA A 17 5.90 13.84 13.60
CA ALA A 17 5.91 15.22 14.07
C ALA A 17 4.53 15.89 13.91
N ILE A 18 3.88 15.68 12.76
CA ILE A 18 2.51 16.17 12.53
C ILE A 18 1.53 15.49 13.48
N GLY A 19 1.64 14.17 13.67
CA GLY A 19 0.77 13.39 14.55
C GLY A 19 0.85 13.77 16.03
N VAL A 20 2.01 14.25 16.48
CA VAL A 20 2.21 14.74 17.86
C VAL A 20 1.67 16.17 18.05
N ILE A 21 1.76 17.01 17.01
CA ILE A 21 1.35 18.42 17.08
C ILE A 21 -0.16 18.58 16.83
N VAL A 22 -0.75 17.74 15.97
CA VAL A 22 -2.14 17.83 15.53
C VAL A 22 -2.96 16.75 16.22
N THR A 23 -4.02 17.14 16.92
CA THR A 23 -5.03 16.20 17.43
C THR A 23 -5.81 15.59 16.27
N ILE A 24 -5.45 14.38 15.87
CA ILE A 24 -6.17 13.60 14.87
C ILE A 24 -7.35 12.93 15.56
N ASP A 25 -8.57 13.31 15.19
CA ASP A 25 -9.77 12.56 15.53
C ASP A 25 -9.99 11.46 14.47
N PRO A 26 -9.74 10.17 14.80
CA PRO A 26 -9.86 9.06 13.85
C PRO A 26 -11.30 8.79 13.40
N LEU A 27 -12.31 9.40 14.05
CA LEU A 27 -13.73 9.17 13.76
C LEU A 27 -14.28 10.08 12.65
N THR A 28 -13.51 11.07 12.19
CA THR A 28 -13.95 11.99 11.14
C THR A 28 -14.04 11.27 9.77
N PRO A 29 -15.20 11.25 9.10
CA PRO A 29 -15.40 10.51 7.84
C PRO A 29 -14.40 10.87 6.73
N GLU A 30 -13.96 12.13 6.67
CA GLU A 30 -13.01 12.61 5.65
C GLU A 30 -11.59 12.06 5.83
N LEU A 31 -11.17 11.78 7.07
CA LEU A 31 -9.89 11.12 7.34
C LEU A 31 -10.01 9.60 7.16
N ARG A 32 -11.17 9.02 7.45
CA ARG A 32 -11.44 7.59 7.26
C ARG A 32 -11.37 7.19 5.79
N ASN A 33 -11.97 7.98 4.89
CA ASN A 33 -11.97 7.67 3.45
C ASN A 33 -10.61 7.79 2.75
N ARG A 34 -9.65 8.54 3.33
CA ARG A 34 -8.27 8.62 2.80
C ARG A 34 -7.29 7.64 3.47
N THR A 35 -7.73 6.95 4.51
CA THR A 35 -6.92 5.98 5.27
C THR A 35 -7.42 4.55 5.10
N LEU A 36 -8.67 4.37 4.69
CA LEU A 36 -9.21 3.07 4.34
C LEU A 36 -8.49 2.55 3.11
N VAL A 37 -7.92 1.36 3.29
CA VAL A 37 -7.34 0.53 2.25
C VAL A 37 -8.36 0.33 1.14
N GLN A 38 -8.16 0.99 0.00
CA GLN A 38 -9.06 0.83 -1.14
C GLN A 38 -8.48 -0.18 -2.14
N PRO A 39 -9.33 -1.00 -2.77
CA PRO A 39 -8.92 -1.85 -3.90
C PRO A 39 -8.31 -1.06 -5.06
N SER A 40 -8.66 0.23 -5.19
CA SER A 40 -8.09 1.15 -6.19
C SER A 40 -6.59 1.41 -5.97
N ASP A 41 -6.11 1.42 -4.73
CA ASP A 41 -4.68 1.59 -4.41
C ASP A 41 -3.86 0.40 -4.91
N VAL A 42 -4.42 -0.80 -4.78
CA VAL A 42 -3.82 -2.04 -5.30
C VAL A 42 -3.74 -2.01 -6.82
N ALA A 43 -4.82 -1.61 -7.49
CA ALA A 43 -4.84 -1.47 -8.95
C ALA A 43 -3.83 -0.42 -9.44
N LEU A 44 -3.75 0.72 -8.76
CA LEU A 44 -2.77 1.78 -9.04
C LEU A 44 -1.34 1.28 -8.85
N ALA A 45 -1.05 0.57 -7.74
CA ALA A 45 0.26 0.01 -7.46
C ALA A 45 0.70 -1.01 -8.52
N LEU A 46 -0.21 -1.90 -8.96
CA LEU A 46 0.05 -2.83 -10.06
C LEU A 46 0.34 -2.08 -11.37
N ALA A 47 -0.46 -1.07 -11.70
CA ALA A 47 -0.25 -0.25 -12.90
C ALA A 47 1.10 0.50 -12.87
N CYS A 48 1.47 1.07 -11.72
CA CYS A 48 2.76 1.75 -11.53
C CYS A 48 3.95 0.79 -11.71
N GLY A 49 3.87 -0.42 -11.16
CA GLY A 49 4.91 -1.44 -11.32
C GLY A 49 5.12 -1.84 -12.78
N GLY A 50 4.02 -2.09 -13.50
CA GLY A 50 4.09 -2.42 -14.93
C GLY A 50 4.58 -1.26 -15.79
N ALA A 51 4.01 -0.06 -15.61
CA ALA A 51 4.44 1.13 -16.33
C ALA A 51 5.90 1.48 -16.06
N GLY A 52 6.42 1.21 -14.86
CA GLY A 52 7.83 1.42 -14.56
C GLY A 52 8.79 0.50 -15.32
N VAL A 53 8.42 -0.78 -15.44
CA VAL A 53 9.18 -1.74 -16.23
C VAL A 53 9.06 -1.46 -17.73
N LEU A 54 7.90 -1.05 -18.22
CA LEU A 54 7.73 -0.62 -19.62
C LEU A 54 8.58 0.61 -19.95
N ALA A 55 8.59 1.61 -19.05
CA ALA A 55 9.39 2.80 -19.23
C ALA A 55 10.89 2.49 -19.23
N PHE A 56 11.34 1.62 -18.31
CA PHE A 56 12.72 1.14 -18.26
C PHE A 56 13.11 0.46 -19.58
N SER A 57 12.30 -0.50 -20.05
CA SER A 57 12.58 -1.26 -21.27
C SER A 57 12.52 -0.41 -22.55
N ARG A 58 11.72 0.66 -22.56
CA ARG A 58 11.60 1.58 -23.71
C ARG A 58 12.55 2.79 -23.64
N GLY A 59 13.44 2.84 -22.64
CA GLY A 59 14.36 3.97 -22.46
C GLY A 59 13.65 5.29 -22.13
N ALA A 60 12.43 5.23 -21.60
CA ALA A 60 11.70 6.40 -21.14
C ALA A 60 12.23 6.89 -19.78
N SER A 61 11.83 8.09 -19.37
CA SER A 61 12.32 8.70 -18.12
C SER A 61 11.87 7.93 -16.88
N LEU A 62 12.82 7.23 -16.25
CA LEU A 62 12.66 6.58 -14.94
C LEU A 62 12.31 7.57 -13.83
N SER A 63 12.65 8.85 -14.00
CA SER A 63 12.30 9.89 -13.02
C SER A 63 10.79 10.10 -12.94
N LEU A 64 10.09 10.10 -14.09
CA LEU A 64 8.64 10.32 -14.14
C LEU A 64 7.87 9.13 -13.54
N VAL A 65 8.35 7.93 -13.81
CA VAL A 65 7.88 6.69 -13.19
C VAL A 65 8.13 6.69 -11.68
N GLY A 66 9.33 7.10 -11.26
CA GLY A 66 9.70 7.14 -9.85
C GLY A 66 8.75 8.02 -9.03
N VAL A 67 8.29 9.14 -9.61
CA VAL A 67 7.29 10.01 -8.97
C VAL A 67 5.95 9.31 -8.79
N MET A 68 5.42 8.59 -9.78
CA MET A 68 4.12 7.89 -9.59
C MET A 68 4.21 6.77 -8.54
N VAL A 69 5.33 6.04 -8.48
CA VAL A 69 5.54 5.00 -7.47
C VAL A 69 5.64 5.64 -6.08
N ALA A 70 6.33 6.78 -5.96
CA ALA A 70 6.37 7.55 -4.72
C ALA A 70 4.96 8.04 -4.31
N VAL A 71 4.13 8.51 -5.24
CA VAL A 71 2.76 8.94 -4.95
C VAL A 71 1.89 7.79 -4.43
N ALA A 72 2.13 6.54 -4.86
CA ALA A 72 1.40 5.38 -4.36
C ALA A 72 1.88 4.84 -3.00
N LEU A 73 3.13 5.15 -2.61
CA LEU A 73 3.79 4.58 -1.42
C LEU A 73 3.99 5.57 -0.28
N VAL A 74 4.26 6.84 -0.59
CA VAL A 74 4.52 7.88 0.42
C VAL A 74 3.28 8.17 1.27
N PRO A 75 2.06 8.33 0.72
CA PRO A 75 0.88 8.61 1.54
C PRO A 75 0.60 7.56 2.64
N PRO A 76 0.56 6.24 2.38
CA PRO A 76 0.34 5.27 3.44
C PRO A 76 1.51 5.22 4.45
N LEU A 77 2.74 5.47 4.00
CA LEU A 77 3.90 5.55 4.88
C LEU A 77 3.86 6.78 5.80
N THR A 78 3.43 7.94 5.28
CA THR A 78 3.22 9.14 6.08
C THR A 78 2.05 8.98 7.03
N ALA A 79 0.93 8.39 6.57
CA ALA A 79 -0.23 8.09 7.42
C ALA A 79 0.17 7.18 8.59
N ALA A 80 0.98 6.15 8.35
CA ALA A 80 1.54 5.31 9.40
C ALA A 80 2.31 6.12 10.46
N GLY A 81 3.16 7.05 10.02
CA GLY A 81 3.87 7.98 10.91
C GLY A 81 2.91 8.87 11.71
N ILE A 82 1.91 9.45 11.05
CA ILE A 82 0.89 10.30 11.66
C ILE A 82 0.13 9.56 12.77
N TYR A 83 -0.41 8.38 12.49
CA TYR A 83 -1.16 7.62 13.50
C TYR A 83 -0.30 7.13 14.65
N THR A 84 0.96 6.79 14.37
CA THR A 84 1.93 6.42 15.41
C THR A 84 2.24 7.63 16.31
N GLY A 85 2.41 8.82 15.74
CA GLY A 85 2.61 10.07 16.49
C GLY A 85 1.37 10.50 17.29
N ALA A 86 0.17 10.21 16.78
CA ALA A 86 -1.10 10.56 17.40
C ALA A 86 -1.56 9.60 18.51
N GLY A 87 -0.80 8.53 18.80
CA GLY A 87 -1.15 7.56 19.83
C GLY A 87 -2.16 6.49 19.41
N TYR A 88 -2.41 6.31 18.11
CA TYR A 88 -3.29 5.28 17.55
C TYR A 88 -2.50 4.17 16.83
N PRO A 89 -1.82 3.26 17.56
CA PRO A 89 -0.94 2.27 16.96
C PRO A 89 -1.67 1.29 16.03
N ALA A 90 -2.93 0.99 16.29
CA ALA A 90 -3.74 0.10 15.44
C ALA A 90 -3.97 0.70 14.03
N ALA A 91 -4.31 2.00 13.95
CA ALA A 91 -4.48 2.69 12.67
C ALA A 91 -3.13 2.84 11.94
N GLY A 92 -2.04 3.08 12.68
CA GLY A 92 -0.69 3.10 12.12
C GLY A 92 -0.26 1.76 11.52
N ALA A 93 -0.60 0.65 12.18
CA ALA A 93 -0.34 -0.70 11.67
C ALA A 93 -1.11 -0.98 10.37
N ASN A 94 -2.37 -0.55 10.27
CA ASN A 94 -3.17 -0.67 9.04
C ASN A 94 -2.58 0.14 7.88
N ALA A 95 -2.10 1.35 8.13
CA ALA A 95 -1.43 2.17 7.12
C ALA A 95 -0.09 1.57 6.66
N LEU A 96 0.71 1.00 7.57
CA LEU A 96 1.92 0.25 7.22
C LEU A 96 1.62 -1.02 6.42
N PHE A 97 0.53 -1.70 6.77
CA PHE A 97 0.06 -2.86 6.04
C PHE A 97 -0.27 -2.48 4.59
N LEU A 98 -0.99 -1.38 4.36
CA LEU A 98 -1.28 -0.86 3.02
C LEU A 98 -0.02 -0.51 2.24
N PHE A 99 0.95 0.15 2.88
CA PHE A 99 2.25 0.42 2.28
C PHE A 99 2.94 -0.88 1.81
N THR A 100 2.89 -1.92 2.64
CA THR A 100 3.49 -3.23 2.33
C THR A 100 2.78 -3.91 1.16
N VAL A 101 1.44 -3.87 1.14
CA VAL A 101 0.63 -4.37 0.02
C VAL A 101 1.03 -3.66 -1.28
N ASN A 102 1.05 -2.32 -1.29
CA ASN A 102 1.38 -1.55 -2.48
C ASN A 102 2.81 -1.85 -2.96
N LEU A 103 3.77 -1.99 -2.04
CA LEU A 103 5.13 -2.36 -2.37
C LEU A 103 5.21 -3.75 -3.03
N VAL A 104 4.51 -4.74 -2.48
CA VAL A 104 4.44 -6.09 -3.04
C VAL A 104 3.80 -6.06 -4.43
N CYS A 105 2.70 -5.32 -4.61
CA CYS A 105 2.02 -5.16 -5.90
C CYS A 105 2.94 -4.57 -6.97
N VAL A 106 3.65 -3.48 -6.66
CA VAL A 106 4.62 -2.87 -7.59
C VAL A 106 5.69 -3.88 -8.02
N ASN A 107 6.21 -4.68 -7.08
CA ASN A 107 7.22 -5.70 -7.37
C ASN A 107 6.67 -6.84 -8.24
N VAL A 108 5.50 -7.41 -7.88
CA VAL A 108 4.84 -8.46 -8.66
C VAL A 108 4.55 -7.99 -10.08
N ALA A 109 3.92 -6.83 -10.24
CA ALA A 109 3.59 -6.28 -11.55
C ALA A 109 4.84 -6.00 -12.38
N GLY A 110 5.92 -5.53 -11.76
CA GLY A 110 7.19 -5.33 -12.44
C GLY A 110 7.75 -6.65 -13.01
N ILE A 111 7.80 -7.72 -12.21
CA ILE A 111 8.32 -9.01 -12.66
C ILE A 111 7.45 -9.60 -13.78
N LEU A 112 6.12 -9.55 -13.62
CA LEU A 112 5.19 -10.01 -14.65
C LEU A 112 5.36 -9.24 -15.95
N THR A 113 5.51 -7.91 -15.87
CA THR A 113 5.70 -7.08 -17.06
C THR A 113 7.04 -7.34 -17.75
N PHE A 114 8.08 -7.67 -16.99
CA PHE A 114 9.37 -8.12 -17.56
C PHE A 114 9.19 -9.40 -18.39
N LEU A 115 8.44 -10.38 -17.86
CA LEU A 115 8.11 -11.62 -18.57
C LEU A 115 7.24 -11.37 -19.80
N PHE A 116 6.23 -10.51 -19.70
CA PHE A 116 5.36 -10.16 -20.82
C PHE A 116 6.13 -9.48 -21.97
N GLN A 117 7.20 -8.74 -21.67
CA GLN A 117 8.07 -8.15 -22.68
C GLN A 117 9.03 -9.15 -23.34
N GLY A 118 9.00 -10.44 -22.94
CA GLY A 118 9.84 -11.49 -23.53
C GLY A 118 11.31 -11.39 -23.12
N LEU A 119 11.63 -10.67 -22.04
CA LEU A 119 13.00 -10.53 -21.56
C LEU A 119 13.46 -11.87 -20.94
N PRO A 120 14.49 -12.53 -21.49
CA PRO A 120 14.85 -13.89 -21.08
C PRO A 120 15.39 -13.88 -19.65
N PRO A 121 14.81 -14.68 -18.73
CA PRO A 121 15.33 -14.77 -17.38
C PRO A 121 16.68 -15.48 -17.37
N LYS A 122 17.62 -14.96 -16.57
CA LYS A 122 18.96 -15.54 -16.39
C LYS A 122 18.91 -17.00 -15.90
N SER A 123 17.91 -17.33 -15.08
CA SER A 123 17.63 -18.70 -14.64
C SER A 123 16.13 -18.85 -14.37
N TRP A 124 15.46 -19.70 -15.16
CA TRP A 124 14.02 -19.92 -15.05
C TRP A 124 13.61 -20.41 -13.66
N ARG A 125 14.41 -21.29 -13.04
CA ARG A 125 14.15 -21.81 -11.69
C ARG A 125 14.15 -20.71 -10.64
N MET A 126 15.12 -19.80 -10.68
CA MET A 126 15.24 -18.72 -9.71
C MET A 126 14.13 -17.68 -9.91
N THR A 127 13.85 -17.29 -11.15
CA THR A 127 12.76 -16.34 -11.46
C THR A 127 11.40 -16.91 -11.04
N ALA A 128 11.13 -18.19 -11.31
CA ALA A 128 9.89 -18.85 -10.89
C ALA A 128 9.75 -18.86 -9.35
N SER A 129 10.81 -19.17 -8.61
CA SER A 129 10.79 -19.11 -7.15
C SER A 129 10.52 -17.71 -6.61
N ILE A 130 11.15 -16.67 -7.19
CA ILE A 130 10.95 -15.28 -6.77
C ILE A 130 9.49 -14.86 -7.03
N ILE A 131 8.95 -15.18 -8.20
CA ILE A 131 7.55 -14.89 -8.54
C ILE A 131 6.61 -15.60 -7.60
N LEU A 132 6.85 -16.89 -7.33
CA LEU A 132 6.02 -17.69 -6.44
C LEU A 132 6.03 -17.12 -5.02
N VAL A 133 7.20 -16.69 -4.50
CA VAL A 133 7.30 -16.04 -3.19
C VAL A 133 6.50 -14.74 -3.16
N TRP A 134 6.69 -13.85 -4.13
CA TRP A 134 5.97 -12.58 -4.17
C TRP A 134 4.47 -12.75 -4.38
N LEU A 135 4.04 -13.72 -5.19
CA LEU A 135 2.63 -14.06 -5.36
C LEU A 135 2.04 -14.65 -4.09
N LEU A 136 2.75 -15.55 -3.40
CA LEU A 136 2.30 -16.09 -2.10
C LEU A 136 2.15 -14.98 -1.07
N ILE A 137 3.13 -14.09 -0.94
CA ILE A 137 3.05 -12.92 -0.06
C ILE A 137 1.85 -12.05 -0.46
N LEU A 138 1.67 -11.76 -1.75
CA LEU A 138 0.54 -10.96 -2.22
C LEU A 138 -0.80 -11.61 -1.88
N THR A 139 -0.95 -12.92 -2.14
CA THR A 139 -2.20 -13.64 -1.83
C THR A 139 -2.49 -13.67 -0.33
N LEU A 140 -1.45 -13.85 0.51
CA LEU A 140 -1.57 -13.81 1.95
C LEU A 140 -2.03 -12.42 2.42
N LEU A 141 -1.39 -11.36 1.93
CA LEU A 141 -1.75 -10.00 2.29
C LEU A 141 -3.17 -9.64 1.79
N MET A 142 -3.53 -10.02 0.57
CA MET A 142 -4.89 -9.80 0.04
C MET A 142 -5.95 -10.55 0.86
N SER A 143 -5.63 -11.75 1.35
CA SER A 143 -6.52 -12.52 2.25
C SER A 143 -6.70 -11.81 3.59
N MET A 144 -5.63 -11.28 4.18
CA MET A 144 -5.72 -10.51 5.42
C MET A 144 -6.50 -9.20 5.22
N MET A 145 -6.27 -8.50 4.11
CA MET A 145 -6.98 -7.27 3.75
C MET A 145 -8.48 -7.52 3.61
N ALA A 146 -8.87 -8.58 2.88
CA ALA A 146 -10.26 -9.00 2.78
C ALA A 146 -10.85 -9.29 4.16
N GLY A 147 -10.13 -10.01 5.02
CA GLY A 147 -10.56 -10.28 6.40
C GLY A 147 -10.86 -9.01 7.20
N THR A 148 -10.00 -7.98 7.12
CA THR A 148 -10.23 -6.71 7.82
C THR A 148 -11.43 -5.94 7.29
N ILE A 149 -11.64 -5.92 5.96
CA ILE A 149 -12.78 -5.24 5.34
C ILE A 149 -14.09 -5.94 5.68
N PHE A 150 -14.13 -7.28 5.63
CA PHE A 150 -15.31 -8.07 5.99
C PHE A 150 -15.70 -7.91 7.47
N LEU A 151 -14.73 -7.84 8.38
CA LEU A 151 -14.97 -7.62 9.81
C LEU A 151 -15.45 -6.19 10.11
N ASP A 152 -14.92 -5.20 9.40
CA ASP A 152 -15.35 -3.80 9.56
C ASP A 152 -16.80 -3.64 9.07
N ILE A 153 -17.15 -4.15 7.87
CA ILE A 153 -18.53 -4.14 7.33
C ILE A 153 -19.52 -4.84 8.30
N GLY A 154 -19.15 -5.97 8.90
CA GLY A 154 -20.00 -6.67 9.88
C GLY A 154 -20.20 -5.89 11.19
N SER A 155 -19.26 -5.03 11.58
CA SER A 155 -19.41 -4.13 12.73
C SER A 155 -20.39 -2.99 12.44
N TRP A 156 -20.49 -2.53 11.19
CA TRP A 156 -21.45 -1.48 10.81
C TRP A 156 -22.86 -2.03 10.67
N ASP A 157 -23.04 -3.21 10.08
CA ASP A 157 -24.37 -3.85 9.99
C ASP A 157 -24.97 -4.16 11.36
N SER A 158 -24.14 -4.54 12.34
CA SER A 158 -24.57 -4.77 13.73
C SER A 158 -24.89 -3.48 14.49
N LEU A 159 -24.22 -2.37 14.19
CA LEU A 159 -24.53 -1.05 14.77
C LEU A 159 -25.78 -0.44 14.14
N ILE A 160 -25.97 -0.54 12.82
CA ILE A 160 -27.17 -0.04 12.13
C ILE A 160 -28.40 -0.88 12.52
N GLY A 161 -28.25 -2.20 12.68
CA GLY A 161 -29.30 -3.09 13.16
C GLY A 161 -29.73 -2.84 14.61
N ASN A 162 -28.87 -2.26 15.45
CA ASN A 162 -29.20 -1.88 16.83
C ASN A 162 -29.79 -0.45 16.96
N ILE A 163 -29.73 0.35 15.88
CA ILE A 163 -30.29 1.71 15.80
C ILE A 163 -31.61 1.74 15.03
N ALA A 164 -31.92 0.71 14.22
CA ALA A 164 -33.25 0.54 13.64
C ALA A 164 -34.24 0.10 14.74
N PRO A 165 -35.16 0.96 15.20
CA PRO A 165 -36.22 0.51 16.09
C PRO A 165 -37.07 -0.51 15.33
N ALA A 166 -37.39 -1.62 15.99
CA ALA A 166 -38.39 -2.55 15.52
C ALA A 166 -39.71 -1.79 15.34
N GLU A 167 -40.11 -1.61 14.09
CA GLU A 167 -41.49 -1.27 13.72
C GLU A 167 -42.35 -2.53 13.80
#